data_AF-A0A4U2G749-F1
#
_entry.id   AF-A0A4U2G749-F1
#
_cell.length_a   1.000
_cell.length_b   1.000
_cell.length_c   1.000
_cell.angle_alpha   90.00
_cell.angle_beta   90.00
_cell.angle_gamma   90.00
#
_symmetry.space_group_name_H-M   'P 1'
#
loop_
_entity.id
_entity.type
_entity.pdbx_description
1 polymer ?
#
loop_
_entity_poly.entity_id
_entity_poly.type
_entity_poly.pdbx_seq_one_letter_code
_entity_poly.pdbx_strand_id
1 'polypeptide(L)'
;ITEIRSKQLDGGFTAYFADRELSIKELTEPSSRKEYGEEVQKKIEAIELANELGNVREAARQSGCSVKSIHNNRQLLEAHGPLALKRLYGQSHNNNRIDEKTRNIVISLTLKSPHLTSIRISGEMRKRFNISISHSTVRNIWLEEKLNTRELREARAEESIIE
;
A
#
# COMPACT_ATOMS: atom_id res chain seq x y z
N ILE A 1 7.45 -25.99 -48.88
CA ILE A 1 6.33 -26.14 -47.92
C ILE A 1 6.95 -26.69 -46.65
N THR A 2 7.08 -25.87 -45.61
CA THR A 2 7.58 -26.30 -44.29
C THR A 2 6.46 -27.04 -43.57
N GLU A 3 6.55 -28.36 -43.50
CA GLU A 3 5.56 -29.21 -42.86
C GLU A 3 5.86 -29.39 -41.36
N ILE A 4 4.84 -29.25 -40.52
CA ILE A 4 4.88 -29.69 -39.12
C ILE A 4 4.37 -31.13 -39.09
N ARG A 5 5.17 -32.06 -38.55
CA ARG A 5 4.81 -33.47 -38.42
C ARG A 5 4.72 -33.82 -36.94
N SER A 6 3.67 -34.53 -36.54
CA SER A 6 3.52 -35.04 -35.16
C SER A 6 3.40 -36.56 -35.17
N LYS A 7 3.95 -37.19 -34.13
CA LYS A 7 3.77 -38.62 -33.85
C LYS A 7 3.28 -38.78 -32.42
N GLN A 8 2.25 -39.61 -32.24
CA GLN A 8 1.85 -40.14 -30.94
C GLN A 8 2.47 -41.53 -30.82
N LEU A 9 3.42 -41.70 -29.90
CA LEU A 9 3.98 -42.99 -29.51
C LEU A 9 3.82 -43.12 -27.99
N ASP A 10 3.22 -44.20 -27.52
CA ASP A 10 3.09 -44.57 -26.09
C ASP A 10 2.75 -43.42 -25.13
N GLY A 11 1.72 -42.64 -25.47
CA GLY A 11 1.20 -41.56 -24.61
C GLY A 11 2.02 -40.25 -24.62
N GLY A 12 3.14 -40.19 -25.35
CA GLY A 12 3.91 -38.96 -25.58
C GLY A 12 3.52 -38.27 -26.89
N PHE A 13 3.50 -36.93 -26.89
CA PHE A 13 3.39 -36.11 -28.10
C PHE A 13 4.79 -35.67 -28.52
N THR A 14 5.22 -36.06 -29.73
CA THR A 14 6.50 -35.61 -30.31
C THR A 14 6.23 -34.81 -31.58
N ALA A 15 6.70 -33.57 -31.63
CA ALA A 15 6.51 -32.65 -32.75
C ALA A 15 7.84 -32.33 -33.43
N TYR A 16 7.82 -32.32 -34.77
CA TYR A 16 8.98 -32.03 -35.61
C TYR A 16 8.72 -30.80 -36.49
N PHE A 17 9.72 -29.94 -36.62
CA PHE A 17 9.75 -28.83 -37.58
C PHE A 17 11.02 -28.93 -38.43
N ALA A 18 10.88 -29.11 -39.75
CA ALA A 18 12.00 -29.28 -40.67
C ALA A 18 13.04 -30.32 -40.18
N ASP A 19 12.54 -31.50 -39.77
CA ASP A 19 13.30 -32.63 -39.21
C ASP A 19 14.04 -32.37 -37.88
N ARG A 20 13.77 -31.24 -37.21
CA ARG A 20 14.21 -30.98 -35.83
C ARG A 20 13.09 -31.27 -34.84
N GLU A 21 13.43 -32.03 -33.80
CA GLU A 21 12.52 -32.30 -32.68
C GLU A 21 12.34 -31.03 -31.83
N LEU A 22 11.08 -30.70 -31.53
CA LEU A 22 10.73 -29.56 -30.69
C LEU A 22 10.71 -30.00 -29.22
N SER A 23 11.34 -29.21 -28.35
CA SER A 23 11.17 -29.37 -26.91
C SER A 23 9.77 -28.91 -26.52
N ILE A 24 8.90 -29.88 -26.26
CA ILE A 24 7.53 -29.65 -25.82
C ILE A 24 7.54 -29.62 -24.29
N LYS A 25 7.11 -28.50 -23.72
CA LYS A 25 6.85 -28.37 -22.29
C LYS A 25 5.35 -28.49 -22.08
N GLU A 26 4.93 -29.42 -21.23
CA GLU A 26 3.51 -29.56 -20.86
C GLU A 26 3.03 -28.25 -20.23
N LEU A 27 1.95 -27.69 -20.80
CA LEU A 27 1.36 -26.45 -20.31
C LEU A 27 0.44 -26.79 -19.14
N THR A 28 0.97 -26.76 -17.92
CA THR A 28 0.13 -26.82 -16.72
C THR A 28 -0.76 -25.58 -16.67
N GLU A 29 -2.07 -25.78 -16.71
CA GLU A 29 -3.05 -24.70 -16.53
C GLU A 29 -2.80 -24.01 -15.18
N PRO A 30 -2.76 -22.67 -15.12
CA PRO A 30 -2.52 -21.97 -13.87
C PRO A 30 -3.68 -22.24 -12.91
N SER A 31 -3.37 -22.66 -11.68
CA SER A 31 -4.37 -22.94 -10.64
C SER A 31 -5.20 -21.67 -10.33
N SER A 32 -6.40 -21.56 -10.88
CA SER A 32 -7.24 -20.37 -10.69
C SER A 32 -8.24 -20.55 -9.55
N ARG A 33 -7.78 -20.20 -8.34
CA ARG A 33 -8.52 -19.43 -7.31
C ARG A 33 -7.48 -18.94 -6.30
N LYS A 34 -6.88 -17.78 -6.59
CA LYS A 34 -5.84 -17.21 -5.73
C LYS A 34 -6.49 -16.62 -4.49
N GLU A 35 -6.38 -17.30 -3.36
CA GLU A 35 -6.98 -16.93 -2.06
C GLU A 35 -6.72 -15.46 -1.67
N TYR A 36 -5.56 -14.92 -2.08
CA TYR A 36 -5.09 -13.58 -1.74
C TYR A 36 -5.11 -12.57 -2.90
N GLY A 37 -5.63 -12.97 -4.07
CA GLY A 37 -5.64 -12.18 -5.31
C GLY A 37 -4.38 -12.37 -6.18
N GLU A 38 -4.49 -11.95 -7.45
CA GLU A 38 -3.44 -12.21 -8.46
C GLU A 38 -2.08 -11.58 -8.14
N GLU A 39 -2.09 -10.35 -7.63
CA GLU A 39 -0.86 -9.61 -7.32
C GLU A 39 -0.06 -10.27 -6.20
N VAL A 40 -0.74 -10.74 -5.16
CA VAL A 40 -0.10 -11.37 -4.00
C VAL A 40 0.49 -12.71 -4.41
N GLN A 41 -0.26 -13.51 -5.16
CA GLN A 41 0.23 -14.81 -5.60
C GLN A 41 1.46 -14.68 -6.50
N LYS A 42 1.50 -13.73 -7.44
CA LYS A 42 2.69 -13.50 -8.29
C LYS A 42 3.95 -13.21 -7.46
N LYS A 43 3.78 -12.52 -6.32
CA LYS A 43 4.90 -12.23 -5.40
C LYS A 43 5.33 -13.46 -4.61
N ILE A 44 4.39 -14.32 -4.22
CA ILE A 44 4.67 -15.59 -3.55
C ILE A 44 5.38 -16.55 -4.52
N GLU A 45 4.85 -16.73 -5.73
CA GLU A 45 5.46 -17.53 -6.80
C GLU A 45 6.90 -17.08 -7.09
N ALA A 46 7.18 -15.76 -7.07
CA ALA A 46 8.52 -15.23 -7.27
C ALA A 46 9.49 -15.56 -6.10
N ILE A 47 8.98 -15.66 -4.87
CA ILE A 47 9.79 -16.06 -3.70
C ILE A 47 10.06 -17.58 -3.75
N GLU A 48 9.04 -18.37 -4.08
CA GLU A 48 9.17 -19.84 -4.22
C GLU A 48 10.19 -20.18 -5.31
N LEU A 49 10.12 -19.51 -6.47
CA LEU A 49 11.08 -19.67 -7.55
C LEU A 49 12.52 -19.35 -7.12
N ALA A 50 12.69 -18.34 -6.26
CA ALA A 50 14.01 -18.00 -5.72
C ALA A 50 14.57 -19.08 -4.79
N ASN A 51 13.71 -19.77 -4.05
CA ASN A 51 14.08 -20.90 -3.18
C ASN A 51 14.43 -22.14 -4.01
N GLU A 52 13.63 -22.46 -5.04
CA GLU A 52 13.89 -23.60 -5.95
C GLU A 52 15.21 -23.47 -6.70
N LEU A 53 15.50 -22.27 -7.22
CA LEU A 53 16.73 -22.01 -7.98
C LEU A 53 17.97 -21.80 -7.09
N GLY A 54 17.78 -21.50 -5.80
CA GLY A 54 18.86 -21.06 -4.91
C GLY A 54 19.55 -19.75 -5.35
N ASN A 55 19.01 -19.05 -6.36
CA ASN A 55 19.57 -17.83 -6.92
C ASN A 55 18.49 -16.77 -7.17
N VAL A 56 18.54 -15.71 -6.37
CA VAL A 56 17.57 -14.60 -6.41
C VAL A 56 17.64 -13.81 -7.73
N ARG A 57 18.82 -13.72 -8.38
CA ARG A 57 18.96 -12.97 -9.64
C ARG A 57 18.32 -13.68 -10.82
N GLU A 58 18.48 -15.00 -10.92
CA GLU A 58 17.81 -15.79 -11.96
C GLU A 58 16.30 -15.81 -11.74
N ALA A 59 15.85 -15.96 -10.49
CA ALA A 59 14.43 -15.85 -10.15
C ALA A 59 13.85 -14.47 -10.51
N ALA A 60 14.58 -13.39 -10.25
CA ALA A 60 14.20 -12.03 -10.66
C ALA A 60 14.06 -11.90 -12.19
N ARG A 61 15.00 -12.49 -12.95
CA ARG A 61 14.99 -12.47 -14.43
C ARG A 61 13.79 -13.23 -14.99
N GLN A 62 13.40 -14.35 -14.37
CA GLN A 62 12.29 -15.20 -14.83
C GLN A 62 10.91 -14.70 -14.36
N SER A 63 10.81 -14.17 -13.14
CA SER A 63 9.54 -13.64 -12.58
C SER A 63 9.22 -12.20 -13.00
N GLY A 64 10.17 -11.48 -13.59
CA GLY A 64 10.02 -10.06 -13.95
C GLY A 64 10.02 -9.11 -12.74
N CYS A 65 10.34 -9.61 -11.54
CA CYS A 65 10.46 -8.82 -10.32
C CYS A 65 11.90 -8.33 -10.12
N SER A 66 12.09 -7.16 -9.49
CA SER A 66 13.42 -6.74 -9.05
C SER A 66 13.94 -7.62 -7.92
N VAL A 67 15.25 -7.90 -7.91
CA VAL A 67 15.96 -8.58 -6.80
C VAL A 67 15.61 -7.96 -5.44
N LYS A 68 15.56 -6.61 -5.37
CA LYS A 68 15.18 -5.89 -4.15
C LYS A 68 13.73 -6.20 -3.72
N SER A 69 12.82 -6.32 -4.69
CA SER A 69 11.42 -6.66 -4.43
C SER A 69 11.31 -8.05 -3.80
N ILE A 70 12.07 -9.04 -4.30
CA ILE A 70 12.06 -10.40 -3.75
C ILE A 70 12.56 -10.41 -2.29
N HIS A 71 13.67 -9.73 -1.99
CA HIS A 71 14.15 -9.62 -0.61
C HIS A 71 13.14 -8.94 0.33
N ASN A 72 12.56 -7.81 -0.10
CA ASN A 72 11.58 -7.09 0.70
C ASN A 72 10.30 -7.91 0.92
N ASN A 73 9.78 -8.55 -0.13
CA ASN A 73 8.59 -9.38 -0.05
C ASN A 73 8.84 -10.59 0.86
N ARG A 74 10.04 -11.20 0.83
CA ARG A 74 10.41 -12.28 1.75
C ARG A 74 10.32 -11.83 3.21
N GLN A 75 10.91 -10.68 3.55
CA GLN A 75 10.84 -10.11 4.90
C GLN A 75 9.41 -9.79 5.32
N LEU A 76 8.61 -9.22 4.42
CA LEU A 76 7.19 -8.90 4.69
C LEU A 76 6.35 -10.16 4.90
N LEU A 77 6.61 -11.21 4.12
CA LEU A 77 5.92 -12.49 4.24
C LEU A 77 6.25 -13.18 5.57
N GLU A 78 7.52 -13.17 5.97
CA GLU A 78 7.98 -13.71 7.27
C GLU A 78 7.39 -12.93 8.46
N ALA A 79 7.26 -11.61 8.36
CA ALA A 79 6.80 -10.77 9.47
C ALA A 79 5.27 -10.69 9.63
N HIS A 80 4.55 -10.62 8.51
CA HIS A 80 3.13 -10.23 8.51
C HIS A 80 2.24 -11.14 7.65
N GLY A 81 2.80 -12.20 7.08
CA GLY A 81 2.07 -13.19 6.29
C GLY A 81 1.68 -12.72 4.87
N PRO A 82 0.90 -13.54 4.14
CA PRO A 82 0.61 -13.33 2.71
C PRO A 82 -0.13 -12.03 2.40
N LEU A 83 -1.04 -11.61 3.28
CA LEU A 83 -1.86 -10.41 3.09
C LEU A 83 -1.02 -9.11 3.09
N ALA A 84 0.14 -9.11 3.75
CA ALA A 84 1.03 -7.95 3.81
C ALA A 84 1.75 -7.67 2.48
N LEU A 85 1.79 -8.66 1.58
CA LEU A 85 2.33 -8.47 0.23
C LEU A 85 1.38 -7.66 -0.66
N LYS A 86 0.13 -7.46 -0.24
CA LYS A 86 -0.82 -6.64 -0.98
C LYS A 86 -0.36 -5.19 -0.98
N ARG A 87 -0.34 -4.56 -2.16
CA ARG A 87 0.06 -3.16 -2.25
C ARG A 87 -1.01 -2.28 -1.61
N LEU A 88 -0.59 -1.47 -0.64
CA LEU A 88 -1.48 -0.51 0.00
C LEU A 88 -1.45 0.80 -0.81
N TYR A 89 -2.41 0.94 -1.73
CA TYR A 89 -2.63 2.21 -2.42
C TYR A 89 -3.32 3.21 -1.47
N GLY A 90 -2.85 4.46 -1.45
CA GLY A 90 -3.52 5.55 -0.73
C GLY A 90 -3.25 5.64 0.77
N GLN A 91 -2.23 4.97 1.32
CA GLN A 91 -1.83 5.21 2.70
C GLN A 91 -1.29 6.63 2.87
N SER A 92 -1.95 7.42 3.73
CA SER A 92 -1.53 8.77 4.09
C SER A 92 -0.11 8.74 4.67
N HIS A 93 0.79 9.51 4.05
CA HIS A 93 2.14 9.68 4.55
C HIS A 93 2.10 10.70 5.69
N ASN A 94 2.06 10.22 6.93
CA ASN A 94 1.93 11.06 8.13
C ASN A 94 3.23 11.77 8.53
N ASN A 95 4.25 11.77 7.66
CA ASN A 95 5.59 12.31 7.99
C ASN A 95 5.59 13.84 8.15
N ASN A 96 4.62 14.55 7.56
CA ASN A 96 4.47 16.00 7.69
C ASN A 96 3.49 16.39 8.82
N ARG A 97 3.23 15.48 9.76
CA ARG A 97 2.30 15.72 10.86
C ARG A 97 2.93 16.69 11.86
N ILE A 98 2.17 17.72 12.21
CA ILE A 98 2.56 18.70 13.24
C ILE A 98 2.59 18.02 14.60
N ASP A 99 3.49 18.51 15.45
CA ASP A 99 3.64 18.09 16.84
C ASP A 99 2.29 18.00 17.56
N GLU A 100 2.11 16.92 18.29
CA GLU A 100 0.84 16.58 18.95
C GLU A 100 0.45 17.62 20.01
N LYS A 101 1.43 18.21 20.71
CA LYS A 101 1.15 19.26 21.69
C LYS A 101 0.57 20.49 21.00
N THR A 102 1.16 20.89 19.88
CA THR A 102 0.67 22.02 19.09
C THR A 102 -0.76 21.76 18.57
N ARG A 103 -1.04 20.55 18.09
CA ARG A 103 -2.41 20.15 17.65
C ARG A 103 -3.42 20.26 18.80
N ASN A 104 -3.09 19.71 19.96
CA ASN A 104 -3.97 19.74 21.13
C ASN A 104 -4.29 21.16 21.60
N ILE A 105 -3.31 22.07 21.55
CA ILE A 105 -3.55 23.48 21.87
C ILE A 105 -4.54 24.11 20.87
N VAL A 106 -4.39 23.85 19.56
CA VAL A 106 -5.34 24.34 18.53
C VAL A 106 -6.75 23.84 18.81
N ILE A 107 -6.90 22.55 19.12
CA ILE A 107 -8.21 21.95 19.42
C ILE A 107 -8.80 22.62 20.67
N SER A 108 -8.02 22.75 21.74
CA SER A 108 -8.48 23.37 23.00
C SER A 108 -8.94 24.81 22.81
N LEU A 109 -8.25 25.61 21.99
CA LEU A 109 -8.65 26.97 21.67
C LEU A 109 -9.91 27.01 20.80
N THR A 110 -10.04 26.05 19.89
CA THR A 110 -11.21 25.94 19.02
C THR A 110 -12.45 25.60 19.85
N LEU A 111 -12.36 24.67 20.80
CA LEU A 111 -13.47 24.29 21.68
C LEU A 111 -13.86 25.42 22.65
N LYS A 112 -12.88 26.18 23.17
CA LYS A 112 -13.15 27.36 24.00
C LYS A 112 -13.85 28.49 23.24
N SER A 113 -13.70 28.55 21.93
CA SER A 113 -14.23 29.65 21.11
C SER A 113 -14.60 29.16 19.71
N PRO A 114 -15.67 28.37 19.57
CA PRO A 114 -16.02 27.66 18.34
C PRO A 114 -16.43 28.59 17.19
N HIS A 115 -16.78 29.85 17.49
CA HIS A 115 -17.14 30.84 16.47
C HIS A 115 -15.94 31.49 15.78
N LEU A 116 -14.71 31.32 16.29
CA LEU A 116 -13.53 31.96 15.71
C LEU A 116 -13.15 31.33 14.37
N THR A 117 -12.60 32.16 13.47
CA THR A 117 -12.06 31.70 12.18
C THR A 117 -10.64 31.14 12.36
N SER A 118 -10.19 30.33 11.41
CA SER A 118 -8.84 29.74 11.43
C SER A 118 -7.73 30.80 11.48
N ILE A 119 -7.95 31.96 10.85
CA ILE A 119 -7.04 33.12 10.92
C ILE A 119 -6.97 33.66 12.36
N ARG A 120 -8.12 33.82 13.03
CA ARG A 120 -8.15 34.31 14.42
C ARG A 120 -7.48 33.32 15.38
N ILE A 121 -7.76 32.03 15.24
CA ILE A 121 -7.09 30.99 16.03
C ILE A 121 -5.58 31.01 15.81
N SER A 122 -5.11 31.15 14.56
CA SER A 122 -3.66 31.28 14.29
C SER A 122 -3.03 32.51 14.95
N GLY A 123 -3.76 33.62 15.00
CA GLY A 123 -3.33 34.83 15.69
C GLY A 123 -3.29 34.65 17.21
N GLU A 124 -4.28 33.98 17.80
CA GLU A 124 -4.29 33.67 19.24
C GLU A 124 -3.18 32.68 19.62
N MET A 125 -2.86 31.70 18.77
CA MET A 125 -1.71 30.81 18.95
C MET A 125 -0.39 31.60 19.02
N ARG A 126 -0.23 32.58 18.12
CA ARG A 126 0.95 33.45 18.11
C ARG A 126 1.02 34.32 19.35
N LYS A 127 -0.10 34.90 19.79
CA LYS A 127 -0.15 35.82 20.95
C LYS A 127 0.03 35.11 22.30
N ARG A 128 -0.66 33.99 22.52
CA ARG A 128 -0.71 33.32 23.84
C ARG A 128 0.40 32.30 24.04
N PHE A 129 0.81 31.63 22.97
CA PHE A 129 1.75 30.49 23.06
C PHE A 129 3.07 30.75 22.32
N ASN A 130 3.21 31.90 21.63
CA ASN A 130 4.36 32.23 20.79
C ASN A 130 4.63 31.19 19.68
N ILE A 131 3.59 30.48 19.23
CA ILE A 131 3.68 29.48 18.16
C ILE A 131 3.14 30.09 16.87
N SER A 132 4.00 30.19 15.84
CA SER A 132 3.61 30.71 14.53
C SER A 132 3.10 29.58 13.64
N ILE A 133 1.78 29.54 13.39
CA ILE A 133 1.11 28.51 12.59
C ILE A 133 0.32 29.19 11.48
N SER A 134 0.27 28.59 10.29
CA SER A 134 -0.57 29.10 9.20
C SER A 134 -2.06 28.81 9.45
N HIS A 135 -2.95 29.68 8.97
CA HIS A 135 -4.39 29.45 9.05
C HIS A 135 -4.83 28.20 8.27
N SER A 136 -4.13 27.85 7.18
CA SER A 136 -4.34 26.62 6.42
C SER A 136 -4.02 25.38 7.25
N THR A 137 -2.96 25.44 8.04
CA THR A 137 -2.59 24.38 8.97
C THR A 137 -3.67 24.15 10.02
N VAL A 138 -4.23 25.22 10.60
CA VAL A 138 -5.36 25.12 11.55
C VAL A 138 -6.56 24.46 10.88
N ARG A 139 -6.87 24.82 9.63
CA ARG A 139 -7.95 24.19 8.86
C ARG A 139 -7.72 22.70 8.61
N ASN A 140 -6.48 22.28 8.31
CA ASN A 140 -6.16 20.87 8.14
C ASN A 140 -6.35 20.08 9.44
N ILE A 141 -5.98 20.66 10.58
CA ILE A 141 -6.25 20.07 11.90
C ILE A 141 -7.77 19.90 12.10
N TRP A 142 -8.58 20.89 11.72
CA TRP A 142 -10.04 20.75 11.78
C TRP A 142 -10.58 19.66 10.85
N LEU A 143 -10.00 19.48 9.66
CA LEU A 143 -10.39 18.41 8.75
C LEU A 143 -10.11 17.03 9.34
N GLU A 144 -8.94 16.86 9.95
CA GLU A 144 -8.54 15.62 10.63
C GLU A 144 -9.49 15.30 11.82
N GLU A 145 -9.84 16.32 12.60
CA GLU A 145 -10.68 16.19 13.81
C GLU A 145 -12.19 16.29 13.54
N LYS A 146 -12.61 16.36 12.27
CA LYS A 146 -14.01 16.55 11.85
C LYS A 146 -14.67 17.81 12.43
N LEU A 147 -13.90 18.89 12.60
CA LEU A 147 -14.29 20.20 13.13
C LEU A 147 -14.48 21.28 12.04
N ASN A 148 -14.86 20.88 10.83
CA ASN A 148 -14.87 21.75 9.65
C ASN A 148 -15.89 22.87 9.71
N THR A 149 -17.07 22.55 10.23
CA THR A 149 -18.22 23.46 10.26
C THR A 149 -18.32 24.08 11.65
N ARG A 150 -18.93 25.27 11.74
CA ARG A 150 -19.18 25.91 13.05
C ARG A 150 -20.07 25.03 13.94
N GLU A 151 -21.11 24.43 13.36
CA GLU A 151 -22.02 23.51 14.05
C GLU A 151 -21.28 22.31 14.67
N LEU A 152 -20.37 21.69 13.92
CA LEU A 152 -19.55 20.57 14.42
C LEU A 152 -18.62 20.98 15.56
N ARG A 153 -18.15 22.23 15.55
CA ARG A 153 -17.32 22.79 16.63
C ARG A 153 -18.14 23.13 17.86
N GLU A 154 -19.34 23.65 17.68
CA GLU A 154 -20.29 23.96 18.77
C GLU A 154 -20.75 22.67 19.45
N ALA A 155 -21.21 21.67 18.68
CA ALA A 155 -21.61 20.37 19.22
C ALA A 155 -20.50 19.69 20.03
N ARG A 156 -19.26 19.65 19.50
CA ARG A 156 -18.13 19.05 20.23
C ARG A 156 -17.71 19.87 21.45
N ALA A 157 -17.91 21.19 21.44
CA ALA A 157 -17.65 22.02 22.60
C ALA A 157 -18.69 21.79 23.71
N GLU A 158 -19.96 21.59 23.34
CA GLU A 158 -21.03 21.23 24.28
C GLU A 158 -20.82 19.85 24.91
N GLU A 159 -20.45 18.85 24.11
CA GLU A 159 -20.08 17.51 24.60
C GLU A 159 -18.96 17.59 25.66
N SER A 160 -17.93 18.41 25.41
CA SER A 160 -16.80 18.59 26.32
C SER A 160 -17.15 19.35 27.62
N ILE A 161 -18.34 19.96 27.73
CA ILE A 161 -18.83 20.63 28.94
C ILE A 161 -19.67 19.67 29.80
N ILE A 162 -20.31 18.70 29.16
CA ILE A 162 -21.20 17.72 29.81
C ILE A 162 -20.40 16.60 30.50
N GLU A 163 -19.22 16.29 29.96
CA GLU A 163 -18.26 15.32 30.50
C GLU A 163 -17.35 15.92 31.59
#